data_AF-A0A963LYE7-F1
#
_entry.id   AF-A0A963LYE7-F1
#
_cell.length_a   1.000
_cell.length_b   1.000
_cell.length_c   1.000
_cell.angle_alpha   90.00
_cell.angle_beta   90.00
_cell.angle_gamma   90.00
#
_symmetry.space_group_name_H-M   'P 1'
#
loop_
_entity.id
_entity.type
_entity.pdbx_description
1 polymer ?
#
loop_
_entity_poly.entity_id
_entity_poly.type
_entity_poly.pdbx_seq_one_letter_code
_entity_poly.pdbx_strand_id
1 'polypeptide(L)'
;PIKSVKAPPASNKRAYGEYLAQIGHCMECHTPRDGKGMLQHGKLGAGGQVFKGPWGESVSRNLTPHPSGLKDWTDAQIVTAVREGVDRDGKPYRPPMGFGFYKTISDADMAALIAYL
;
A
#
# COMPACT_ATOMS: atom_id res chain seq x y z
N PRO A 1 25.52 15.05 4.78
CA PRO A 1 24.33 14.28 5.21
C PRO A 1 23.05 15.12 5.16
N ILE A 2 21.95 14.56 4.64
CA ILE A 2 20.64 15.22 4.67
C ILE A 2 20.12 15.17 6.12
N LYS A 3 19.78 16.34 6.69
CA LYS A 3 19.31 16.45 8.09
C LYS A 3 17.81 16.15 8.25
N SER A 4 17.02 16.47 7.22
CA SER A 4 15.60 16.14 7.15
C SER A 4 15.13 16.20 5.70
N VAL A 5 14.08 15.44 5.40
CA VAL A 5 13.28 15.59 4.19
C VAL A 5 11.95 16.20 4.62
N LYS A 6 11.60 17.35 4.05
CA LYS A 6 10.34 18.02 4.39
C LYS A 6 9.18 17.28 3.73
N ALA A 7 8.19 16.90 4.51
CA ALA A 7 6.96 16.34 3.97
C ALA A 7 6.22 17.38 3.10
N PRO A 8 5.54 16.94 2.01
CA PRO A 8 4.62 17.80 1.28
C PRO A 8 3.53 18.35 2.22
N PRO A 9 2.97 19.54 1.97
CA PRO A 9 1.87 20.05 2.76
C PRO A 9 0.66 19.10 2.71
N ALA A 10 0.05 18.81 3.86
CA ALA A 10 -1.14 17.94 3.95
C ALA A 10 -2.34 18.47 3.14
N SER A 11 -2.37 19.76 2.81
CA SER A 11 -3.36 20.36 1.91
C SER A 11 -3.25 19.83 0.47
N ASN A 12 -2.07 19.38 0.03
CA ASN A 12 -1.90 18.63 -1.21
C ASN A 12 -1.98 17.13 -0.92
N LYS A 13 -3.21 16.64 -0.76
CA LYS A 13 -3.48 15.24 -0.36
C LYS A 13 -2.77 14.21 -1.22
N ARG A 14 -2.72 14.39 -2.54
CA ARG A 14 -2.08 13.44 -3.46
C ARG A 14 -0.57 13.37 -3.26
N ALA A 15 0.12 14.52 -3.22
CA ALA A 15 1.57 14.53 -3.01
C ALA A 15 1.96 14.06 -1.60
N TYR A 16 1.17 14.44 -0.59
CA TYR A 16 1.37 13.98 0.77
C TYR A 16 1.09 12.48 0.92
N GLY A 17 0.06 11.96 0.25
CA GLY A 17 -0.24 10.53 0.14
C GLY A 17 0.88 9.73 -0.52
N GLU A 18 1.47 10.24 -1.61
CA GLU A 18 2.64 9.63 -2.25
C GLU A 18 3.81 9.53 -1.26
N TYR A 19 4.10 10.62 -0.54
CA TYR A 19 5.12 10.65 0.49
C TYR A 19 4.85 9.61 1.59
N LEU A 20 3.62 9.57 2.11
CA LEU A 20 3.19 8.59 3.13
C LEU A 20 3.34 7.15 2.62
N ALA A 21 2.97 6.88 1.36
CA ALA A 21 3.05 5.55 0.79
C ALA A 21 4.50 5.07 0.63
N GLN A 22 5.45 5.99 0.42
CA GLN A 22 6.88 5.69 0.42
C GLN A 22 7.43 5.46 1.83
N ILE A 23 7.18 6.38 2.78
CA ILE A 23 7.72 6.25 4.14
C ILE A 23 7.03 5.15 4.97
N GLY A 24 5.80 4.79 4.60
CA GLY A 24 5.06 3.65 5.15
C GLY A 24 5.44 2.31 4.53
N HIS A 25 6.40 2.32 3.61
CA HIS A 25 6.91 1.14 2.90
C HIS A 25 5.84 0.34 2.12
N CYS A 26 4.79 1.01 1.64
CA CYS A 26 3.73 0.34 0.90
C CYS A 26 4.25 -0.20 -0.45
N MET A 27 5.14 0.55 -1.09
CA MET A 27 5.60 0.26 -2.46
C MET A 27 6.59 -0.91 -2.54
N GLU A 28 7.23 -1.28 -1.44
CA GLU A 28 8.28 -2.30 -1.36
C GLU A 28 7.73 -3.70 -1.51
N CYS A 29 6.51 -3.91 -0.99
CA CYS A 29 5.75 -5.15 -1.10
C CYS A 29 4.75 -5.10 -2.25
N HIS A 30 4.22 -3.92 -2.61
CA HIS A 30 3.22 -3.79 -3.66
C HIS A 30 3.79 -3.37 -5.02
N THR A 31 5.10 -3.47 -5.25
CA THR A 31 5.72 -3.25 -6.56
C THR A 31 6.40 -4.54 -7.02
N PRO A 32 6.18 -5.03 -8.25
CA PRO A 32 6.83 -6.23 -8.74
C PRO A 32 8.35 -6.03 -8.83
N ARG A 33 9.10 -7.12 -8.62
CA ARG A 33 10.56 -7.14 -8.72
C ARG A 33 10.99 -7.76 -10.03
N ASP A 34 12.13 -7.33 -10.56
CA ASP A 34 12.75 -7.94 -11.73
C ASP A 34 13.51 -9.23 -11.36
N GLY A 35 14.13 -9.88 -12.35
CA GLY A 35 14.93 -11.09 -12.13
C GLY A 35 16.17 -10.90 -11.23
N LYS A 36 16.51 -9.66 -10.88
CA LYS A 36 17.60 -9.31 -9.96
C LYS A 36 17.09 -8.94 -8.57
N GLY A 37 15.77 -9.03 -8.34
CA GLY A 37 15.14 -8.67 -7.07
C GLY A 37 14.93 -7.16 -6.87
N MET A 38 15.19 -6.34 -7.89
CA MET A 38 15.03 -4.88 -7.81
C MET A 38 13.58 -4.48 -8.10
N LEU A 39 13.07 -3.44 -7.43
CA LEU A 39 11.73 -2.93 -7.71
C LEU A 39 11.64 -2.43 -9.16
N GLN A 40 10.62 -2.87 -9.88
CA GLN A 40 10.30 -2.34 -11.21
C GLN A 40 9.59 -0.99 -11.04
N HIS A 41 10.34 0.10 -10.92
CA HIS A 41 9.79 1.44 -10.67
C HIS A 41 8.73 1.90 -11.68
N GLY A 42 8.77 1.43 -12.94
CA GLY A 42 7.73 1.68 -13.93
C GLY A 42 6.38 0.98 -13.66
N LYS A 43 6.30 0.14 -12.62
CA LYS A 43 5.10 -0.58 -12.16
C LYS A 43 4.85 -0.36 -10.67
N LEU A 44 5.19 0.82 -10.17
CA LEU A 44 5.04 1.17 -8.77
C LEU A 44 3.60 0.91 -8.29
N GLY A 45 3.44 0.14 -7.21
CA GLY A 45 2.13 -0.21 -6.66
C GLY A 45 1.34 -1.26 -7.45
N ALA A 46 1.85 -1.82 -8.55
CA ALA A 46 1.11 -2.76 -9.40
C ALA A 46 0.85 -4.15 -8.77
N GLY A 47 1.42 -4.43 -7.59
CA GLY A 47 1.27 -5.68 -6.87
C GLY A 47 1.96 -6.88 -7.53
N GLY A 48 1.40 -8.07 -7.31
CA GLY A 48 1.85 -9.31 -7.94
C GLY A 48 3.08 -9.99 -7.33
N GLN A 49 3.65 -9.47 -6.23
CA GLN A 49 4.69 -10.16 -5.48
C GLN A 49 4.13 -11.41 -4.81
N VAL A 50 4.78 -12.55 -5.02
CA VAL A 50 4.42 -13.83 -4.40
C VAL A 50 5.27 -14.05 -3.16
N PHE A 51 4.63 -14.25 -2.01
CA PHE A 51 5.29 -14.55 -0.74
C PHE A 51 4.95 -15.97 -0.31
N LYS A 52 5.98 -16.76 -0.01
CA LYS A 52 5.86 -18.15 0.45
C LYS A 52 6.32 -18.26 1.90
N GLY A 53 5.56 -18.99 2.71
CA GLY A 53 5.90 -19.26 4.10
C GLY A 53 5.12 -20.46 4.65
N PRO A 54 5.22 -20.74 5.96
CA PRO A 54 4.49 -21.84 6.60
C PRO A 54 2.96 -21.72 6.47
N TRP A 55 2.45 -20.52 6.19
CA TRP A 55 1.03 -20.24 5.91
C TRP A 55 0.61 -20.56 4.45
N GLY A 56 1.53 -21.08 3.64
CA GLY A 56 1.35 -21.29 2.21
C GLY A 56 1.82 -20.09 1.41
N GLU A 57 0.98 -19.63 0.49
CA GLU A 57 1.30 -18.55 -0.45
C GLU A 57 0.34 -17.37 -0.26
N SER A 58 0.85 -16.16 -0.43
CA SER A 58 0.09 -14.92 -0.54
C SER A 58 0.65 -14.05 -1.66
N VAL A 59 -0.18 -13.17 -2.21
CA VAL A 59 0.19 -12.28 -3.32
C VAL A 59 -0.15 -10.85 -2.95
N SER A 60 0.81 -9.92 -3.11
CA SER A 60 0.54 -8.48 -2.88
C SER A 60 -0.53 -7.98 -3.84
N ARG A 61 -1.48 -7.20 -3.33
CA ARG A 61 -2.54 -6.57 -4.13
C ARG A 61 -1.97 -5.51 -5.08
N ASN A 62 -2.66 -5.29 -6.20
CA ASN A 62 -2.44 -4.12 -7.05
C ASN A 62 -3.10 -2.91 -6.38
N LEU A 63 -2.32 -1.89 -6.03
CA LEU A 63 -2.78 -0.66 -5.37
C LEU A 63 -3.14 0.46 -6.35
N THR A 64 -2.89 0.27 -7.66
CA THR A 64 -3.16 1.28 -8.69
C THR A 64 -4.65 1.41 -9.00
N PRO A 65 -5.11 2.49 -9.66
CA PRO A 65 -6.51 2.63 -10.09
C PRO A 65 -6.85 1.75 -11.33
N HIS A 66 -6.01 0.77 -11.66
CA HIS A 66 -6.28 -0.21 -12.70
C HIS A 66 -7.50 -1.08 -12.33
N PRO A 67 -8.27 -1.62 -13.28
CA PRO A 67 -9.39 -2.53 -12.99
C PRO A 67 -9.03 -3.78 -12.17
N SER A 68 -7.76 -4.25 -12.25
CA SER A 68 -7.26 -5.34 -11.40
C SER A 68 -6.76 -4.88 -10.03
N GLY A 69 -6.77 -3.57 -9.77
CA GLY A 69 -6.37 -2.93 -8.52
C GLY A 69 -7.57 -2.33 -7.78
N LEU A 70 -7.47 -1.05 -7.45
CA LEU A 70 -8.41 -0.36 -6.55
C LEU A 70 -9.56 0.36 -7.26
N LYS A 71 -9.66 0.30 -8.59
CA LYS A 71 -10.69 1.04 -9.36
C LYS A 71 -12.11 0.92 -8.80
N ASP A 72 -12.50 -0.28 -8.39
CA ASP A 72 -13.85 -0.58 -7.90
C ASP A 72 -13.92 -0.73 -6.37
N TRP A 73 -12.87 -0.29 -5.65
CA TRP A 73 -12.86 -0.29 -4.20
C TRP A 73 -13.42 1.03 -3.68
N THR A 74 -14.22 0.94 -2.62
CA THR A 74 -14.62 2.13 -1.86
C THR A 74 -13.52 2.53 -0.88
N ASP A 75 -13.48 3.81 -0.53
CA ASP A 75 -12.56 4.34 0.49
C ASP A 75 -12.67 3.53 1.78
N ALA A 76 -13.89 3.21 2.23
CA ALA A 76 -14.12 2.41 3.44
C ALA A 76 -13.49 1.01 3.35
N GLN A 77 -13.58 0.34 2.19
CA GLN A 77 -12.91 -0.95 1.97
C GLN A 77 -11.39 -0.82 2.02
N ILE A 78 -10.82 0.27 1.50
CA ILE A 78 -9.38 0.53 1.58
C ILE A 78 -8.96 0.76 3.03
N VAL A 79 -9.72 1.56 3.80
CA VAL A 79 -9.47 1.77 5.24
C VAL A 79 -9.47 0.45 6.00
N THR A 80 -10.50 -0.39 5.79
CA THR A 80 -10.60 -1.71 6.43
C THR A 80 -9.45 -2.63 6.03
N ALA A 81 -9.05 -2.65 4.76
CA ALA A 81 -7.90 -3.42 4.30
C ALA A 81 -6.59 -3.01 4.97
N VAL A 82 -6.33 -1.70 5.09
CA VAL A 82 -5.07 -1.22 5.64
C VAL A 82 -5.02 -1.36 7.16
N ARG A 83 -6.11 -1.01 7.87
CA ARG A 83 -6.11 -1.01 9.35
C ARG A 83 -6.39 -2.37 9.97
N GLU A 84 -7.26 -3.16 9.35
CA GLU A 84 -7.76 -4.41 9.93
C GLU A 84 -7.26 -5.65 9.17
N GLY A 85 -6.62 -5.46 8.01
CA GLY A 85 -6.08 -6.58 7.23
C GLY A 85 -7.19 -7.46 6.65
N VAL A 86 -8.31 -6.86 6.23
CA VAL A 86 -9.46 -7.58 5.66
C VAL A 86 -9.76 -7.07 4.26
N ASP A 87 -9.89 -7.98 3.30
CA ASP A 87 -10.14 -7.63 1.90
C ASP A 87 -11.59 -7.17 1.65
N ARG A 88 -11.87 -6.70 0.42
CA ARG A 88 -13.20 -6.19 0.04
C ARG A 88 -14.33 -7.21 0.16
N ASP A 89 -14.00 -8.50 0.19
CA ASP A 89 -14.94 -9.62 0.32
C ASP A 89 -15.06 -10.10 1.79
N GLY A 90 -14.42 -9.40 2.73
CA GLY A 90 -14.44 -9.73 4.16
C GLY A 90 -13.43 -10.80 4.58
N LYS A 91 -12.49 -11.18 3.71
CA LYS A 91 -11.51 -12.23 4.02
C LYS A 91 -10.25 -11.65 4.66
N PRO A 92 -9.74 -12.24 5.76
CA PRO A 92 -8.51 -11.78 6.38
C PRO A 92 -7.31 -12.04 5.46
N TYR A 93 -6.37 -11.09 5.44
CA TYR A 93 -5.10 -11.24 4.76
C TYR A 93 -4.24 -12.30 5.43
N ARG A 94 -3.56 -13.06 4.58
CA ARG A 94 -2.46 -13.93 5.02
C ARG A 94 -1.19 -13.10 5.17
N PRO A 95 -0.21 -13.54 6.00
CA PRO A 95 1.09 -12.88 6.08
C PRO A 95 1.72 -12.70 4.68
N PRO A 96 2.64 -11.72 4.47
CA PRO A 96 3.34 -10.96 5.50
C PRO A 96 2.83 -9.53 5.73
N MET A 97 1.67 -9.14 5.18
CA MET A 97 1.19 -7.76 5.31
C MET A 97 1.00 -7.37 6.78
N GLY A 98 1.80 -6.41 7.25
CA GLY A 98 1.83 -5.97 8.65
C GLY A 98 0.76 -4.93 9.01
N PHE A 99 -0.52 -5.22 8.78
CA PHE A 99 -1.63 -4.28 9.02
C PHE A 99 -1.66 -3.72 10.46
N GLY A 100 -1.15 -4.47 11.45
CA GLY A 100 -1.01 -3.99 12.83
C GLY A 100 -0.15 -2.73 12.98
N PHE A 101 0.83 -2.50 12.10
CA PHE A 101 1.64 -1.27 12.08
C PHE A 101 0.88 -0.07 11.51
N TYR A 102 -0.20 -0.31 10.76
CA TYR A 102 -0.97 0.72 10.06
C TYR A 102 -2.32 1.00 10.73
N LYS A 103 -2.73 0.18 11.72
CA LYS A 103 -4.02 0.28 12.41
C LYS A 103 -4.29 1.66 13.01
N THR A 104 -3.24 2.36 13.46
CA THR A 104 -3.33 3.66 14.13
C THR A 104 -2.99 4.85 13.22
N ILE A 105 -2.85 4.66 11.90
CA ILE A 105 -2.70 5.77 10.95
C ILE A 105 -3.86 6.74 11.15
N SER A 106 -3.61 8.06 11.19
CA SER A 106 -4.68 9.05 11.38
C SER A 106 -5.68 9.04 10.22
N ASP A 107 -6.91 9.48 10.44
CA ASP A 107 -7.89 9.57 9.34
C ASP A 107 -7.44 10.55 8.24
N ALA A 108 -6.69 11.59 8.60
CA ALA A 108 -6.15 12.55 7.64
C ALA A 108 -5.07 11.93 6.75
N ASP A 109 -4.13 11.17 7.34
CA ASP A 109 -3.09 10.46 6.59
C ASP A 109 -3.68 9.34 5.73
N MET A 110 -4.68 8.62 6.27
CA MET A 110 -5.42 7.59 5.52
C MET A 110 -6.14 8.19 4.31
N ALA A 111 -6.82 9.33 4.49
CA ALA A 111 -7.47 10.03 3.38
C ALA A 111 -6.45 10.54 2.34
N ALA A 112 -5.24 10.91 2.76
CA ALA A 112 -4.17 11.31 1.84
C ALA A 112 -3.62 10.11 1.06
N LEU A 113 -3.39 8.96 1.73
CA LEU A 113 -3.03 7.70 1.08
C LEU A 113 -4.06 7.30 0.03
N ILE A 114 -5.35 7.29 0.39
CA ILE A 114 -6.44 6.99 -0.54
C ILE A 114 -6.46 7.97 -1.72
N ALA A 115 -6.22 9.26 -1.49
CA ALA A 115 -6.16 10.25 -2.57
C ALA A 115 -4.96 10.08 -3.53
N TYR A 116 -3.93 9.33 -3.12
CA TYR A 116 -2.78 9.01 -3.96
C TYR A 116 -2.98 7.73 -4.78
N LEU A 117 -3.58 6.71 -4.17
CA LEU A 117 -3.86 5.40 -4.76
C LEU A 117 -4.95 5.47 -5.84
#